data_AF-A0AAD6ZRB8-F1
#
_entry.id   AF-A0AAD6ZRB8-F1
#
_cell.length_a   1.000
_cell.length_b   1.000
_cell.length_c   1.000
_cell.angle_alpha   90.00
_cell.angle_beta   90.00
_cell.angle_gamma   90.00
#
_symmetry.space_group_name_H-M   'P 1'
#
loop_
_entity.id
_entity.type
_entity.pdbx_description
1 polymer ?
#
loop_
_entity_poly.entity_id
_entity_poly.type
_entity_poly.pdbx_seq_one_letter_code
_entity_poly.pdbx_strand_id
1 'polypeptide(L)' 'METAANLPTETLIREGSLWFTDGYLVLQAGTQLLRVSLGILAAKSPVFHDMLSFPQP' A
#
# COMPACT_ATOMS: atom_id res chain seq x y z
N MET A 1 -35.88 0.24 -0.15
CA MET A 1 -35.10 1.23 -0.92
C MET A 1 -34.43 2.12 0.09
N GLU A 2 -33.19 1.75 0.45
CA GLU A 2 -32.46 2.28 1.60
C GLU A 2 -31.86 3.64 1.24
N THR A 3 -32.16 4.64 2.06
CA THR A 3 -31.73 6.04 1.92
C THR A 3 -30.22 6.09 2.20
N ALA A 4 -29.39 6.14 1.17
CA ALA A 4 -27.97 6.45 1.33
C ALA A 4 -27.88 7.86 1.94
N ALA A 5 -27.42 7.94 3.19
CA ALA A 5 -27.26 9.19 3.91
C ALA A 5 -26.35 10.13 3.09
N ASN A 6 -26.86 11.30 2.75
CA ASN A 6 -26.14 12.34 2.03
C ASN A 6 -25.08 12.94 2.96
N LEU A 7 -23.91 12.31 3.03
CA LEU A 7 -22.75 12.85 3.73
C LEU A 7 -22.32 14.15 3.06
N PRO A 8 -21.92 15.19 3.81
CA PRO A 8 -21.36 16.39 3.21
C PRO A 8 -20.21 15.98 2.28
N THR A 9 -20.23 16.46 1.05
CA THR A 9 -19.16 16.29 0.06
C THR A 9 -17.94 17.13 0.47
N GLU A 10 -17.44 16.92 1.69
CA GLU A 10 -16.14 17.40 2.10
C GLU A 10 -15.09 16.70 1.24
N THR A 11 -14.11 17.46 0.76
CA THR A 11 -13.01 16.92 -0.02
C THR A 11 -12.24 15.95 0.86
N LEU A 12 -12.42 14.65 0.62
CA LEU A 12 -11.72 13.61 1.35
C LEU A 12 -10.22 13.68 1.00
N ILE A 13 -9.39 13.95 1.99
CA ILE A 13 -7.93 13.93 1.85
C ILE A 13 -7.40 12.60 2.36
N ARG A 14 -6.46 12.02 1.61
CA ARG A 14 -5.71 10.85 2.08
C ARG A 14 -4.68 11.34 3.07
N GLU A 15 -4.67 10.74 4.26
CA GLU A 15 -3.61 10.96 5.22
C GLU A 15 -2.38 10.17 4.76
N GLY A 16 -1.27 10.85 4.47
CA GLY A 16 -0.14 10.26 3.76
C GLY A 16 0.61 9.18 4.54
N SER A 17 0.59 9.21 5.88
CA SER A 17 1.30 8.24 6.72
C SER A 17 0.51 6.94 6.98
N LEU A 18 -0.79 6.94 6.74
CA LEU A 18 -1.73 5.83 6.94
C LEU A 18 -2.33 5.35 5.62
N TRP A 19 -2.19 6.11 4.53
CA TRP A 19 -2.61 5.69 3.19
C TRP A 19 -1.49 4.92 2.47
N PHE A 20 -1.32 3.67 2.88
CA PHE A 20 -0.30 2.79 2.31
C PHE A 20 -0.61 2.35 0.87
N THR A 21 0.44 2.04 0.12
CA THR A 21 0.32 1.38 -1.18
C THR A 21 -0.31 0.00 -1.02
N ASP A 22 -1.42 -0.23 -1.71
CA ASP A 22 -2.08 -1.53 -1.76
C ASP A 22 -1.25 -2.55 -2.56
N GLY A 23 -1.42 -3.83 -2.24
CA GLY A 23 -0.82 -4.94 -2.96
C GLY A 23 0.20 -5.74 -2.16
N TYR A 24 0.75 -6.76 -2.83
CA TYR A 24 1.68 -7.71 -2.23
C TYR A 24 2.86 -7.99 -3.17
N LEU A 25 4.03 -8.25 -2.58
CA LEU A 25 5.22 -8.77 -3.25
C LEU A 25 5.50 -10.18 -2.74
N VAL A 26 5.92 -11.08 -3.64
CA VAL A 26 6.45 -12.39 -3.25
C VAL A 26 7.97 -12.30 -3.20
N LEU A 27 8.53 -12.51 -2.01
CA LEU A 27 9.96 -12.61 -1.79
C LEU A 27 10.36 -14.09 -1.75
N GLN A 28 11.42 -14.45 -2.45
CA GLN A 28 12.03 -15.77 -2.34
C GLN A 28 13.29 -15.68 -1.48
N ALA A 29 13.33 -16.46 -0.39
CA ALA A 29 14.48 -16.63 0.47
C ALA A 29 14.90 -18.10 0.47
N GLY A 30 15.85 -18.45 -0.41
CA GLY A 30 16.23 -19.84 -0.65
C GLY A 30 15.06 -20.64 -1.24
N THR A 31 14.60 -21.66 -0.50
CA THR A 31 13.46 -22.51 -0.90
C THR A 31 12.11 -22.02 -0.36
N GLN A 32 12.09 -20.88 0.36
CA GLN A 32 10.88 -20.34 0.96
C GLN A 32 10.35 -19.16 0.15
N LEU A 33 9.03 -19.11 -0.02
CA LEU A 33 8.31 -18.00 -0.61
C LEU A 33 7.52 -17.27 0.48
N LEU A 34 7.67 -15.95 0.56
CA LEU A 34 6.99 -15.09 1.52
C LEU A 34 6.16 -14.06 0.77
N ARG A 35 4.85 -14.04 1.02
CA ARG A 35 3.96 -13.00 0.51
C ARG A 35 3.90 -11.86 1.52
N VAL A 36 4.33 -10.67 1.12
CA VAL A 36 4.47 -9.51 2.00
C VAL A 36 3.69 -8.33 1.44
N SER A 37 3.01 -7.56 2.29
CA SER A 37 2.27 -6.34 1.88
C SER A 37 3.25 -5.24 1.46
N LEU A 38 2.98 -4.60 0.31
CA LEU A 38 3.79 -3.50 -0.22
C LEU A 38 3.83 -2.31 0.75
N GLY A 39 2.68 -1.91 1.27
CA GLY A 39 2.54 -0.83 2.22
C GLY A 39 3.40 -0.99 3.47
N ILE A 40 3.33 -2.17 4.11
CA ILE A 40 4.11 -2.47 5.31
C ILE A 40 5.61 -2.53 4.96
N LEU A 41 5.96 -3.16 3.84
CA LEU A 41 7.35 -3.34 3.43
C LEU A 41 8.03 -2.00 3.15
N ALA A 42 7.37 -1.11 2.40
CA ALA A 42 7.85 0.24 2.14
C ALA A 42 7.94 1.10 3.41
N ALA A 43 6.98 0.96 4.33
CA ALA A 43 6.98 1.72 5.59
C ALA A 43 8.08 1.28 6.59
N LYS A 44 8.57 0.05 6.48
CA LYS A 44 9.56 -0.52 7.41
C LYS A 44 10.96 -0.66 6.83
N SER A 45 11.15 -0.44 5.54
CA SER A 45 12.46 -0.58 4.87
C SER A 45 12.68 0.52 3.83
N PRO A 46 13.65 1.43 4.05
CA PRO A 46 14.01 2.45 3.07
C PRO A 46 14.45 1.86 1.73
N VAL A 47 15.16 0.71 1.76
CA VAL A 47 15.62 0.03 0.54
C VAL A 47 14.43 -0.44 -0.31
N PHE A 48 13.42 -1.06 0.30
CA PHE A 48 12.23 -1.47 -0.44
C PHE A 48 11.33 -0.29 -0.81
N HIS A 49 11.30 0.77 0.01
CA HIS A 49 10.61 2.01 -0.34
C HIS A 49 11.14 2.59 -1.65
N ASP A 50 12.46 2.73 -1.75
CA ASP A 50 13.11 3.26 -2.95
C ASP A 50 12.89 2.32 -4.14
N MET A 51 13.11 1.01 -3.96
CA MET A 51 12.94 0.01 -5.02
C MET A 51 11.51 0.00 -5.60
N LEU A 52 10.49 0.16 -4.77
CA LEU A 52 9.08 0.19 -5.20
C LEU A 52 8.67 1.54 -5.82
N SER A 53 9.45 2.60 -5.59
CA SER A 53 9.20 3.93 -6.14
C SER A 53 9.67 4.07 -7.59
N PHE A 54 10.52 3.16 -8.07
CA PHE A 54 10.94 3.14 -9.47
C PHE A 54 9.94 2.38 -10.35
N PRO A 55 9.48 2.96 -11.47
CA PRO A 55 8.71 2.22 -12.46
C PRO A 55 9.61 1.12 -13.05
N GLN A 56 9.14 -0.12 -13.01
CA GLN A 56 9.84 -1.22 -13.68
C GLN A 56 9.73 -1.03 -15.21
N PRO A 57 10.82 -1.21 -15.98
CA PRO A 57 10.77 -1.20 -17.44
C PRO A 57 9.93 -2.33 -18.02
#